data_AF-K8WY27-F1
#
_entry.id   AF-K8WY27-F1
#
_cell.length_a   1.000
_cell.length_b   1.000
_cell.length_c   1.000
_cell.angle_alpha   90.00
_cell.angle_beta   90.00
_cell.angle_gamma   90.00
#
_symmetry.space_group_name_H-M   'P 1'
#
loop_
_entity.id
_entity.type
_entity.pdbx_description
1 polymer ?
#
loop_
_entity_poly.entity_id
_entity_poly.type
_entity_poly.pdbx_seq_one_letter_code
_entity_poly.pdbx_strand_id
1 'polypeptide(L)'
;MNKLKAAIFSLALLSPLAFAATEITYTQSLDLKPAGTVNVVINDGVAADYVKAISQKADEQGAEYFIITSVASEGTGNDVSVTASLYNK
;
A
#
# COMPACT_ATOMS: atom_id res chain seq x y z
N MET A 1 18.29 -55.05 14.84
CA MET A 1 18.36 -54.42 13.50
C MET A 1 17.18 -53.47 13.38
N ASN A 2 17.40 -52.17 13.53
CA ASN A 2 17.35 -51.18 12.43
C ASN A 2 15.92 -50.69 12.17
N LYS A 3 15.55 -49.40 12.14
CA LYS A 3 16.24 -48.10 12.13
C LYS A 3 15.16 -47.05 12.46
N LEU A 4 15.55 -45.97 13.12
CA LEU A 4 14.79 -44.73 13.30
C LEU A 4 14.17 -44.29 11.95
N LYS A 5 12.88 -43.92 11.91
CA LYS A 5 12.29 -43.21 10.77
C LYS A 5 11.64 -41.92 11.26
N ALA A 6 12.16 -40.83 10.72
CA ALA A 6 12.09 -39.48 11.23
C ALA A 6 10.67 -38.88 11.25
N ALA A 7 10.41 -38.05 12.25
CA ALA A 7 9.30 -37.12 12.28
C ALA A 7 9.50 -36.07 11.16
N ILE A 8 8.51 -35.94 10.27
CA ILE A 8 8.49 -34.90 9.25
C ILE A 8 7.89 -33.66 9.88
N PHE A 9 8.75 -32.70 10.25
CA PHE A 9 8.38 -31.35 10.63
C PHE A 9 8.02 -30.58 9.34
N SER A 10 6.78 -30.14 9.20
CA SER A 10 6.31 -29.30 8.09
C SER A 10 5.14 -28.49 8.65
N LEU A 11 5.01 -27.18 8.50
CA LEU A 11 5.75 -26.15 7.79
C LEU A 11 5.31 -24.86 8.52
N ALA A 12 6.22 -24.11 9.13
CA ALA A 12 5.83 -22.81 9.67
C ALA A 12 5.61 -21.87 8.48
N LEU A 13 4.34 -21.64 8.12
CA LEU A 13 3.96 -20.53 7.25
C LEU A 13 4.29 -19.25 8.01
N LEU A 14 5.48 -18.68 7.75
CA LEU A 14 5.76 -17.29 8.10
C LEU A 14 4.92 -16.44 7.16
N SER A 15 3.69 -16.15 7.58
CA SER A 15 2.91 -15.07 6.97
C SER A 15 3.77 -13.81 7.05
N PRO A 16 4.12 -13.16 5.93
CA PRO A 16 4.71 -11.84 6.03
C PRO A 16 3.70 -10.97 6.78
N LEU A 17 4.16 -10.30 7.84
CA LEU A 17 3.40 -9.21 8.44
C LEU A 17 3.28 -8.15 7.35
N ALA A 18 2.19 -8.17 6.58
CA ALA A 18 1.89 -7.16 5.59
C ALA A 18 1.58 -5.88 6.35
N PHE A 19 2.55 -4.98 6.41
CA PHE A 19 2.34 -3.62 6.88
C PHE A 19 1.69 -2.86 5.72
N ALA A 20 0.60 -2.14 6.02
CA ALA A 20 -0.04 -1.28 5.03
C ALA A 20 0.98 -0.29 4.43
N ALA A 21 0.78 0.06 3.17
CA ALA A 21 1.66 1.00 2.48
C ALA A 21 1.79 2.30 3.28
N THR A 22 3.01 2.82 3.39
CA THR A 22 3.33 3.98 4.24
C THR A 22 3.49 5.25 3.42
N GLU A 23 2.89 6.35 3.87
CA GLU A 23 3.13 7.66 3.26
C GLU A 23 4.57 8.13 3.53
N ILE A 24 5.27 8.58 2.50
CA ILE A 24 6.64 9.08 2.59
C ILE A 24 6.76 10.48 2.00
N THR A 25 7.88 11.15 2.26
CA THR A 25 8.22 12.41 1.61
C THR A 25 8.86 12.17 0.23
N TYR A 26 8.83 13.18 -0.62
CA TYR A 26 9.57 13.15 -1.90
C TYR A 26 11.06 12.83 -1.70
N THR A 27 11.70 13.39 -0.69
CA THR A 27 13.12 13.14 -0.40
C THR A 27 13.40 11.68 -0.07
N GLN A 28 12.50 11.01 0.67
CA GLN A 28 12.62 9.58 0.98
C GLN A 28 12.42 8.70 -0.26
N SER A 29 11.66 9.16 -1.26
CA SER A 29 11.44 8.40 -2.49
C SER A 29 12.64 8.39 -3.45
N LEU A 30 13.62 9.27 -3.25
CA LEU A 30 14.78 9.38 -4.15
C LEU A 30 15.63 8.09 -4.18
N ASP A 31 15.61 7.33 -3.09
CA ASP A 31 16.34 6.07 -2.96
C ASP A 31 15.44 4.83 -3.22
N LEU A 32 14.20 5.04 -3.70
CA LEU A 32 13.22 3.98 -3.92
C LEU A 32 12.92 3.77 -5.40
N LYS A 33 12.42 2.58 -5.73
CA LYS A 33 11.98 2.24 -7.09
C LYS A 33 10.53 2.68 -7.30
N PRO A 34 10.22 3.45 -8.37
CA PRO A 34 8.84 3.72 -8.75
C PRO A 34 8.08 2.42 -9.06
N ALA A 35 6.88 2.28 -8.50
CA ALA A 35 6.02 1.10 -8.63
C ALA A 35 4.72 1.39 -9.39
N GLY A 36 4.44 2.65 -9.73
CA GLY A 36 3.27 3.06 -10.50
C GLY A 36 2.55 4.23 -9.85
N THR A 37 1.27 4.38 -10.18
CA THR A 37 0.38 5.40 -9.60
C THR A 37 -0.97 4.80 -9.28
N VAL A 38 -1.67 5.41 -8.34
CA VAL A 38 -3.03 5.06 -7.95
C VAL A 38 -3.90 6.30 -7.94
N ASN A 39 -5.15 6.14 -8.35
CA ASN A 39 -6.19 7.15 -8.18
C ASN A 39 -7.38 6.53 -7.43
N VAL A 40 -7.90 7.24 -6.44
CA VAL A 40 -9.08 6.86 -5.68
C VAL A 40 -10.06 8.02 -5.67
N VAL A 41 -11.30 7.73 -6.04
CA VAL A 41 -12.43 8.67 -5.88
C VAL A 41 -13.17 8.32 -4.61
N ILE A 42 -13.34 9.31 -3.73
CA ILE A 42 -14.01 9.18 -2.44
C ILE A 42 -15.29 9.99 -2.52
N ASN A 43 -16.42 9.31 -2.42
CA ASN A 43 -17.75 9.94 -2.46
C ASN A 43 -18.07 10.55 -1.10
N ASP A 44 -18.59 11.77 -1.10
CA ASP A 44 -18.80 12.56 0.14
C ASP A 44 -17.56 12.58 1.04
N GLY A 45 -16.39 12.71 0.40
CA GLY A 45 -15.10 12.50 1.04
C GLY A 45 -14.78 13.61 2.04
N VAL A 46 -14.70 13.26 3.32
CA VAL A 46 -14.06 14.11 4.33
C VAL A 46 -12.54 13.95 4.23
N ALA A 47 -11.82 15.08 4.34
CA ALA A 47 -10.36 15.14 4.21
C ALA A 47 -9.56 14.16 5.10
N ALA A 48 -10.18 13.67 6.16
CA ALA A 48 -9.55 12.77 7.12
C ALA A 48 -9.24 11.35 6.57
N ASP A 49 -9.86 10.91 5.47
CA ASP A 49 -9.76 9.50 5.02
C ASP A 49 -8.84 9.25 3.81
N TYR A 50 -8.25 10.29 3.22
CA TYR A 50 -7.51 10.16 1.95
C TYR A 50 -6.26 9.28 2.09
N VAL A 51 -5.48 9.52 3.15
CA VAL A 51 -4.24 8.77 3.41
C VAL A 51 -4.55 7.29 3.62
N LYS A 52 -5.63 6.97 4.34
CA LYS A 52 -6.06 5.59 4.60
C LYS A 52 -6.53 4.90 3.32
N ALA A 53 -7.36 5.57 2.52
CA ALA A 53 -7.85 5.03 1.26
C ALA A 53 -6.71 4.76 0.27
N ILE A 54 -5.74 5.70 0.17
CA ILE A 54 -4.55 5.51 -0.66
C ILE A 54 -3.65 4.42 -0.11
N SER A 55 -3.40 4.39 1.21
CA SER A 55 -2.59 3.35 1.86
C SER A 55 -3.13 1.95 1.57
N GLN A 56 -4.44 1.75 1.73
CA GLN A 56 -5.09 0.48 1.39
C GLN A 56 -4.94 0.17 -0.10
N LYS A 57 -5.16 1.14 -0.99
CA LYS A 57 -5.10 0.90 -2.43
C LYS A 57 -3.68 0.68 -2.96
N ALA A 58 -2.69 1.26 -2.31
CA ALA A 58 -1.27 1.04 -2.56
C ALA A 58 -0.85 -0.37 -2.09
N ASP A 59 -1.30 -0.80 -0.91
CA ASP A 59 -1.07 -2.16 -0.39
C ASP A 59 -1.71 -3.23 -1.29
N GLU A 60 -2.95 -3.01 -1.76
CA GLU A 60 -3.61 -3.87 -2.75
C GLU A 60 -2.81 -4.01 -4.06
N GLN A 61 -2.01 -3.00 -4.42
CA GLN A 61 -1.14 -3.00 -5.60
C GLN A 61 0.28 -3.51 -5.31
N GLY A 62 0.57 -3.95 -4.08
CA GLY A 62 1.88 -4.44 -3.69
C GLY A 62 2.94 -3.35 -3.57
N ALA A 63 2.53 -2.11 -3.29
CA ALA A 63 3.45 -1.01 -2.99
C ALA A 63 3.71 -0.91 -1.48
N GLU A 64 4.97 -0.77 -1.09
CA GLU A 64 5.39 -0.56 0.29
C GLU A 64 5.20 0.90 0.72
N TYR A 65 5.29 1.84 -0.22
CA TYR A 65 5.26 3.27 0.03
C TYR A 65 4.44 4.04 -1.00
N PHE A 66 3.95 5.21 -0.60
CA PHE A 66 3.28 6.12 -1.51
C PHE A 66 3.54 7.60 -1.18
N ILE A 67 3.30 8.46 -2.17
CA ILE A 67 3.27 9.92 -2.03
C ILE A 67 1.99 10.43 -2.67
N ILE A 68 1.13 11.13 -1.93
CA ILE A 68 -0.03 11.81 -2.51
C ILE A 68 0.48 12.97 -3.37
N THR A 69 0.11 12.98 -4.65
CA THR A 69 0.55 13.96 -5.63
C THR A 69 -0.55 14.92 -6.05
N SER A 70 -1.82 14.55 -5.87
CA SER A 70 -2.95 15.41 -6.18
C SER A 70 -4.17 15.08 -5.34
N VAL A 71 -4.91 16.11 -4.96
CA VAL A 71 -6.24 16.04 -4.35
C VAL A 71 -7.10 17.05 -5.11
N ALA A 72 -8.15 16.58 -5.78
CA ALA A 72 -9.03 17.39 -6.61
C ALA A 72 -10.49 17.09 -6.30
N SER A 73 -11.33 18.13 -6.23
CA SER A 73 -12.78 17.95 -6.15
C SER A 73 -13.33 17.52 -7.51
N GLU A 74 -14.22 16.52 -7.49
CA GLU A 74 -14.91 16.01 -8.67
C GLU A 74 -16.27 16.71 -8.81
N GLY A 75 -16.40 17.58 -9.81
CA GLY A 75 -17.65 18.26 -10.12
C GLY A 75 -18.08 19.30 -9.09
N THR A 76 -19.40 19.38 -8.84
CA THR A 76 -20.03 20.34 -7.91
C THR A 76 -20.40 19.70 -6.55
N GLY A 77 -20.12 18.41 -6.38
CA GLY A 77 -20.39 17.66 -5.15
C GLY A 77 -19.21 17.66 -4.17
N ASN A 78 -19.32 16.82 -3.14
CA ASN A 78 -18.28 16.60 -2.14
C ASN A 78 -17.33 15.46 -2.52
N ASP A 79 -17.37 15.00 -3.76
CA ASP A 79 -16.55 13.90 -4.22
C ASP A 79 -15.13 14.40 -4.45
N VAL A 80 -14.14 13.61 -4.05
CA VAL A 80 -12.73 13.98 -4.13
C VAL A 80 -11.94 12.86 -4.77
N SER A 81 -11.18 13.21 -5.80
CA SER A 81 -10.20 12.37 -6.49
C SER A 81 -8.83 12.60 -5.88
N VAL A 82 -8.22 11.54 -5.37
CA VAL A 82 -6.89 11.55 -4.76
C VAL A 82 -5.97 10.69 -5.60
N THR A 83 -4.84 11.25 -6.03
CA THR A 83 -3.82 10.54 -6.81
C THR A 83 -2.55 10.42 -5.99
N ALA A 84 -1.90 9.26 -6.05
CA ALA A 84 -0.62 9.03 -5.40
C ALA A 84 0.34 8.25 -6.31
N SER A 85 1.64 8.55 -6.16
CA SER A 85 2.73 7.77 -6.74
C SER A 85 3.15 6.67 -5.78
N LEU A 86 3.44 5.48 -6.31
CA LEU A 86 3.76 4.27 -5.54
C LEU A 86 5.25 3.96 -5.63
N TYR A 87 5.82 3.40 -4.56
CA TYR A 87 7.23 3.06 -4.48
C TYR A 87 7.49 1.77 -3.69
N ASN A 88 8.58 1.08 -4.05
CA ASN A 88 9.11 -0.12 -3.40
C ASN A 88 10.62 0.02 -3.17
N LYS A 89 11.20 -0.85 -2.33
CA LYS A 89 12.65 -0.92 -2.15
C LYS A 89 13.40 -1.44 -3.39
#